data_AF-A0A1F9E316-F1
#
_entry.id   AF-A0A1F9E316-F1
#
_cell.length_a   1.000
_cell.length_b   1.000
_cell.length_c   1.000
_cell.angle_alpha   90.00
_cell.angle_beta   90.00
_cell.angle_gamma   90.00
#
_symmetry.space_group_name_H-M   'P 1'
#
loop_
_entity.id
_entity.type
_entity.pdbx_description
1 polymer ?
#
loop_
_entity_poly.entity_id
_entity_poly.type
_entity_poly.pdbx_seq_one_letter_code
_entity_poly.pdbx_strand_id
1 'polypeptide(L)'
;MQLNKIGIVSGVIASLFFTFYALFGERGLKKYDSWTLILYGFGFGAVPYWILFSPIKIIMAGHSLKMWVAFIYIAIFSTLIPFGLYLKGIEYLRATRTSIIATWEPVVAGIAAYIVLGEKLFPLQVLGGIGVIAAIVLLQMAKEKGAPSAPIEIRQKG
;
A
#
# COMPACT_ATOMS: atom_id res chain seq x y z
N MET A 1 3.68 21.69 -20.38
CA MET A 1 3.59 20.92 -19.13
C MET A 1 4.04 21.81 -17.98
N GLN A 2 3.12 22.30 -17.14
CA GLN A 2 3.50 23.07 -15.96
C GLN A 2 3.84 22.09 -14.82
N LEU A 3 5.07 22.14 -14.33
CA LEU A 3 5.54 21.29 -13.24
C LEU A 3 4.87 21.72 -11.93
N ASN A 4 3.93 20.93 -11.41
CA ASN A 4 3.25 21.24 -10.16
C ASN A 4 4.16 20.96 -8.96
N LYS A 5 4.84 22.00 -8.47
CA LYS A 5 5.75 21.91 -7.31
C LYS A 5 5.07 21.32 -6.08
N ILE A 6 3.81 21.67 -5.83
CA ILE A 6 3.04 21.15 -4.67
C ILE A 6 2.83 19.65 -4.82
N GLY A 7 2.51 19.17 -6.03
CA GLY A 7 2.37 17.75 -6.33
C GLY A 7 3.66 16.96 -6.10
N ILE A 8 4.80 17.50 -6.54
CA ILE A 8 6.11 16.85 -6.33
C ILE A 8 6.45 16.79 -4.84
N VAL A 9 6.33 17.91 -4.12
CA VAL A 9 6.66 17.96 -2.69
C VAL A 9 5.74 17.04 -1.89
N SER A 10 4.44 17.06 -2.14
CA SER A 10 3.48 16.16 -1.48
C SER A 10 3.75 14.68 -1.81
N GLY A 11 4.11 14.34 -3.05
CA GLY A 11 4.49 12.98 -3.43
C GLY A 11 5.73 12.47 -2.70
N VAL A 12 6.77 13.30 -2.57
CA VAL A 12 7.97 12.95 -1.80
C VAL A 12 7.63 12.74 -0.33
N ILE A 13 6.86 13.65 0.28
CA ILE A 13 6.40 13.52 1.67
C ILE A 13 5.60 12.21 1.84
N ALA A 14 4.67 11.91 0.94
CA ALA A 14 3.90 10.67 0.97
C ALA A 14 4.80 9.42 0.89
N SER A 15 5.83 9.42 0.04
CA SER A 15 6.77 8.29 -0.03
C SER A 15 7.59 8.11 1.25
N LEU A 16 7.91 9.20 1.97
CA LEU A 16 8.59 9.13 3.26
C LEU A 16 7.69 8.48 4.31
N PHE A 17 6.42 8.89 4.39
CA PHE A 17 5.43 8.26 5.27
C PHE A 17 5.20 6.79 4.93
N PHE A 18 5.10 6.45 3.63
CA PHE A 18 4.93 5.07 3.21
C PHE A 18 6.15 4.20 3.53
N THR A 19 7.36 4.73 3.36
CA THR A 19 8.60 4.05 3.76
C THR A 19 8.65 3.83 5.27
N PHE A 20 8.26 4.85 6.05
CA PHE A 20 8.16 4.73 7.50
C PHE A 20 7.15 3.64 7.89
N TYR A 21 5.96 3.64 7.29
CA TYR A 21 4.93 2.62 7.49
C TYR A 21 5.45 1.21 7.19
N ALA A 22 6.15 1.01 6.07
CA ALA A 22 6.70 -0.28 5.70
C ALA A 22 7.77 -0.78 6.71
N LEU A 23 8.73 0.08 7.09
CA LEU A 23 9.82 -0.28 7.99
C LEU A 23 9.36 -0.47 9.44
N PHE A 24 8.49 0.41 9.95
CA PHE A 24 7.90 0.23 11.28
C PHE A 24 6.92 -0.93 11.32
N GLY A 25 6.17 -1.14 10.23
CA GLY A 25 5.33 -2.33 10.04
C GLY A 25 6.15 -3.60 10.16
N GLU A 26 7.27 -3.73 9.44
CA GLU A 26 8.17 -4.89 9.55
C GLU A 26 8.67 -5.11 10.98
N ARG A 27 9.04 -4.04 11.69
CA ARG A 27 9.45 -4.14 13.10
C ARG A 27 8.32 -4.62 14.00
N GLY A 28 7.12 -4.06 13.83
CA GLY A 28 5.92 -4.49 14.56
C GLY A 28 5.56 -5.94 14.29
N LEU A 29 5.75 -6.39 13.03
CA LEU A 29 5.47 -7.77 12.60
C LEU A 29 6.38 -8.79 13.27
N LYS A 30 7.49 -8.38 13.90
CA LYS A 30 8.29 -9.33 14.70
C LYS A 30 7.57 -9.77 15.98
N LYS A 31 6.60 -8.98 16.45
CA LYS A 31 5.87 -9.22 17.71
C LYS A 31 4.38 -9.46 17.52
N TYR A 32 3.73 -8.83 16.54
CA TYR A 32 2.29 -8.87 16.32
C TYR A 32 1.95 -9.35 14.91
N ASP A 33 0.82 -10.05 14.75
CA ASP A 33 0.31 -10.44 13.42
C ASP A 33 -0.11 -9.21 12.59
N SER A 34 -0.11 -9.35 11.26
CA SER A 34 -0.50 -8.30 10.31
C SER A 34 -1.84 -7.66 10.67
N TRP A 35 -2.86 -8.44 11.04
CA TRP A 35 -4.19 -7.90 11.35
C TRP A 35 -4.20 -7.04 12.62
N THR A 36 -3.41 -7.42 13.62
CA THR A 36 -3.26 -6.62 14.85
C THR A 36 -2.60 -5.28 14.56
N LEU A 37 -1.59 -5.26 13.68
CA LEU A 37 -0.94 -4.00 13.29
C LEU A 37 -1.85 -3.11 12.46
N ILE A 38 -2.70 -3.67 11.61
CA ILE A 38 -3.72 -2.91 10.87
C ILE A 38 -4.70 -2.27 11.86
N LEU A 39 -5.19 -3.05 12.82
CA LEU A 39 -6.11 -2.56 13.84
C LEU A 39 -5.47 -1.41 14.63
N TYR A 40 -4.23 -1.56 15.08
CA TYR A 40 -3.51 -0.50 15.80
C TYR A 40 -3.22 0.71 14.91
N GLY A 41 -2.79 0.49 13.66
CA GLY A 41 -2.46 1.56 12.72
C GLY A 41 -3.68 2.40 12.34
N PHE A 42 -4.76 1.76 11.88
CA PHE A 42 -6.00 2.45 11.54
C PHE A 42 -6.73 2.97 12.77
N GLY A 43 -6.74 2.23 13.87
CA GLY A 43 -7.35 2.68 15.12
C GLY A 43 -6.66 3.93 15.67
N PHE A 44 -5.33 3.91 15.81
CA PHE A 44 -4.56 5.05 16.26
C PHE A 44 -4.64 6.23 15.28
N GLY A 45 -4.69 5.97 13.97
CA GLY A 45 -4.87 7.02 12.96
C GLY A 45 -6.27 7.64 12.95
N ALA A 46 -7.30 6.86 13.24
CA ALA A 46 -8.69 7.33 13.28
C ALA A 46 -8.96 8.28 14.44
N VAL A 47 -8.34 8.06 15.60
CA VAL A 47 -8.54 8.90 16.80
C VAL A 47 -8.25 10.39 16.57
N PRO A 48 -7.04 10.81 16.14
CA PRO A 48 -6.76 12.22 15.86
C PRO A 48 -7.59 12.73 14.68
N TYR A 49 -7.90 11.88 13.70
CA TYR A 49 -8.77 12.25 12.59
C TYR A 49 -10.19 12.61 13.07
N TRP A 50 -10.77 11.83 13.98
CA TRP A 50 -12.10 12.09 14.56
C TRP A 50 -12.13 13.32 15.45
N ILE A 51 -11.01 13.66 16.09
CA ILE A 51 -10.87 14.91 16.87
C ILE A 51 -10.93 16.14 15.94
N LEU A 52 -10.27 16.08 14.79
CA LEU A 52 -10.25 17.18 13.81
C LEU A 52 -11.53 17.22 12.96
N PHE A 53 -12.08 16.06 12.61
CA PHE A 53 -13.24 15.88 11.75
C PHE A 53 -14.25 14.97 12.41
N SER A 54 -15.30 15.57 12.98
CA SER A 54 -16.32 14.81 13.71
C SER A 54 -17.05 13.81 12.79
N PRO A 55 -17.01 12.49 13.09
CA PRO A 55 -17.69 11.48 12.29
C PRO A 55 -19.21 11.63 12.32
N ILE A 56 -19.75 12.26 13.36
CA ILE A 56 -21.18 12.55 13.53
C ILE A 56 -21.70 13.41 12.39
N LYS A 57 -20.89 14.35 11.88
CA LYS A 57 -21.29 15.20 10.75
C LYS A 57 -21.56 14.39 9.48
N ILE A 58 -20.77 13.35 9.22
CA ILE A 58 -20.93 12.46 8.06
C ILE A 58 -22.16 11.56 8.26
N ILE A 59 -22.37 11.05 9.47
CA ILE A 59 -23.52 10.20 9.79
C ILE A 59 -24.83 10.98 9.66
N MET A 60 -24.86 12.21 10.17
CA MET A 60 -26.05 13.08 10.14
C MET A 60 -26.26 13.81 8.81
N ALA A 61 -25.35 13.68 7.84
CA ALA A 61 -25.46 14.35 6.54
C ALA A 61 -26.58 13.80 5.64
N GLY A 62 -27.34 12.80 6.08
CA GLY A 62 -28.48 12.25 5.32
C GLY A 62 -28.07 11.54 4.04
N HIS A 63 -26.88 10.94 4.02
CA HIS A 63 -26.37 10.24 2.84
C HIS A 63 -27.24 9.04 2.44
N SER A 64 -27.45 8.88 1.13
CA SER A 64 -28.21 7.75 0.58
C SER A 64 -27.54 6.40 0.88
N LEU A 65 -28.33 5.31 0.86
CA LEU A 65 -27.81 3.95 1.02
C LEU A 65 -26.70 3.61 0.00
N LYS A 66 -26.83 4.11 -1.25
CA LYS A 66 -25.81 3.93 -2.30
C LYS A 66 -24.46 4.51 -1.90
N MET A 67 -24.45 5.66 -1.22
CA MET A 67 -23.22 6.30 -0.76
C MET A 67 -22.58 5.53 0.40
N TRP A 68 -23.38 5.01 1.33
CA TRP A 68 -22.89 4.13 2.39
C TRP A 68 -22.26 2.85 1.85
N VAL A 69 -22.89 2.23 0.84
CA VAL A 69 -22.33 1.08 0.15
C VAL A 69 -20.99 1.43 -0.50
N ALA A 70 -20.87 2.60 -1.13
CA ALA A 70 -19.61 3.06 -1.71
C ALA A 70 -18.52 3.28 -0.65
N PHE A 71 -18.84 3.85 0.51
CA PHE A 71 -17.89 4.01 1.62
C PHE A 71 -17.39 2.67 2.14
N ILE A 72 -18.29 1.71 2.36
CA ILE A 72 -17.92 0.35 2.79
C ILE A 72 -17.07 -0.34 1.73
N TYR A 73 -17.43 -0.18 0.45
CA TYR A 73 -16.68 -0.75 -0.66
C TYR A 73 -15.23 -0.25 -0.68
N ILE A 74 -15.02 1.08 -0.61
CA ILE A 74 -13.69 1.68 -0.58
C ILE A 74 -12.92 1.24 0.67
N ALA A 75 -13.56 1.30 1.84
CA ALA A 75 -12.93 0.93 3.11
C ALA A 75 -12.43 -0.52 3.10
N ILE A 76 -13.17 -1.44 2.49
CA ILE A 76 -12.80 -2.86 2.44
C ILE A 76 -11.83 -3.14 1.27
N PHE A 77 -12.26 -2.86 0.04
CA PHE A 77 -11.55 -3.31 -1.17
C PHE A 77 -10.40 -2.41 -1.59
N SER A 78 -10.43 -1.13 -1.23
CA SER A 78 -9.38 -0.17 -1.59
C SER A 78 -8.45 0.14 -0.42
N THR A 79 -8.80 -0.27 0.81
CA THR A 79 -8.00 0.04 2.01
C THR A 79 -7.70 -1.20 2.83
N LEU A 80 -8.70 -1.83 3.45
CA LEU A 80 -8.42 -2.92 4.41
C LEU A 80 -7.72 -4.11 3.76
N ILE A 81 -8.23 -4.60 2.62
CA ILE A 81 -7.67 -5.74 1.91
C ILE A 81 -6.26 -5.42 1.37
N PRO A 82 -6.04 -4.34 0.59
CA PRO A 82 -4.72 -4.03 0.06
C PRO A 82 -3.65 -3.84 1.14
N PHE A 83 -3.95 -3.07 2.20
CA PHE A 83 -2.99 -2.84 3.29
C PHE A 83 -2.75 -4.12 4.11
N GLY A 84 -3.77 -4.97 4.26
CA GLY A 84 -3.62 -6.27 4.90
C GLY A 84 -2.75 -7.23 4.12
N LEU A 85 -2.99 -7.36 2.81
CA LEU A 85 -2.14 -8.15 1.91
C LEU A 85 -0.71 -7.61 1.86
N TYR A 86 -0.54 -6.29 1.89
CA TYR A 86 0.78 -5.68 1.92
C TYR A 86 1.55 -6.02 3.20
N LEU A 87 0.97 -5.82 4.39
CA LEU A 87 1.61 -6.21 5.64
C LEU A 87 1.81 -7.73 5.75
N LYS A 88 0.91 -8.52 5.19
CA LYS A 88 1.09 -9.97 5.11
C LYS A 88 2.27 -10.31 4.21
N GLY A 89 2.43 -9.63 3.08
CA GLY A 89 3.61 -9.70 2.22
C GLY A 89 4.90 -9.39 2.99
N ILE A 90 4.92 -8.31 3.78
CA ILE A 90 6.07 -7.96 4.63
C ILE A 90 6.38 -9.06 5.64
N GLU A 91 5.36 -9.69 6.22
CA GLU A 91 5.52 -10.76 7.20
C GLU A 91 6.29 -11.97 6.63
N TYR A 92 6.14 -12.25 5.32
CA TYR A 92 6.83 -13.35 4.62
C TYR A 92 8.10 -12.92 3.85
N LEU A 93 8.17 -11.69 3.35
CA LEU A 93 9.20 -11.25 2.39
C LEU A 93 10.06 -10.08 2.88
N ARG A 94 9.74 -9.46 4.03
CA ARG A 94 10.33 -8.21 4.56
C ARG A 94 9.93 -6.96 3.76
N ALA A 95 10.11 -5.78 4.35
CA ALA A 95 9.63 -4.54 3.76
C ALA A 95 10.27 -4.27 2.39
N THR A 96 11.59 -4.38 2.28
CA THR A 96 12.31 -4.06 1.04
C THR A 96 11.83 -4.87 -0.16
N ARG A 97 11.74 -6.22 -0.04
CA ARG A 97 11.26 -7.05 -1.17
C ARG A 97 9.80 -6.79 -1.46
N THR A 98 8.97 -6.67 -0.43
CA THR A 98 7.54 -6.40 -0.60
C THR A 98 7.29 -5.08 -1.30
N SER A 99 8.00 -4.01 -0.92
CA SER A 99 7.91 -2.70 -1.56
C SER A 99 8.32 -2.73 -3.03
N ILE A 100 9.38 -3.48 -3.38
CA ILE A 100 9.79 -3.62 -4.78
C ILE A 100 8.75 -4.41 -5.57
N ILE A 101 8.22 -5.51 -5.03
CA ILE A 101 7.13 -6.26 -5.67
C ILE A 101 5.88 -5.39 -5.84
N ALA A 102 5.57 -4.54 -4.87
CA ALA A 102 4.45 -3.59 -4.94
C ALA A 102 4.59 -2.58 -6.09
N THR A 103 5.80 -2.33 -6.62
CA THR A 103 5.97 -1.49 -7.82
C THR A 103 5.35 -2.09 -9.09
N TRP A 104 4.92 -3.35 -9.06
CA TRP A 104 4.08 -3.96 -10.09
C TRP A 104 2.70 -3.27 -10.21
N GLU A 105 2.19 -2.66 -9.13
CA GLU A 105 0.87 -2.04 -9.08
C GLU A 105 0.65 -1.02 -10.21
N PRO A 106 1.53 -0.02 -10.46
CA PRO A 106 1.45 0.86 -11.62
C PRO A 106 1.28 0.16 -12.97
N VAL A 107 1.89 -1.02 -13.14
CA VAL A 107 1.80 -1.78 -14.40
C VAL A 107 0.42 -2.41 -14.55
N VAL A 108 -0.11 -2.99 -13.47
CA VAL A 108 -1.49 -3.49 -13.46
C VAL A 108 -2.47 -2.36 -13.66
N ALA A 109 -2.27 -1.23 -12.99
CA ALA A 109 -3.12 -0.06 -13.12
C ALA A 109 -3.14 0.45 -14.57
N GLY A 110 -1.98 0.52 -15.24
CA GLY A 110 -1.89 0.88 -16.66
C GLY A 110 -2.61 -0.11 -17.57
N ILE A 111 -2.44 -1.42 -17.35
CA ILE A 111 -3.14 -2.47 -18.11
C ILE A 111 -4.65 -2.39 -17.87
N ALA A 112 -5.08 -2.21 -16.62
CA ALA A 112 -6.48 -2.09 -16.26
C ALA A 112 -7.10 -0.83 -16.87
N ALA A 113 -6.41 0.31 -16.87
CA ALA A 113 -6.87 1.53 -17.53
C ALA A 113 -7.02 1.33 -19.04
N TYR A 114 -6.07 0.63 -19.68
CA TYR A 114 -6.19 0.27 -21.09
C TYR A 114 -7.44 -0.58 -21.38
N ILE A 115 -7.68 -1.63 -20.59
CA ILE A 115 -8.77 -2.59 -20.83
C ILE A 115 -10.13 -2.00 -20.42
N VAL A 116 -10.21 -1.38 -19.25
CA VAL A 116 -11.48 -0.96 -18.61
C VAL A 116 -11.89 0.44 -19.03
N LEU A 117 -10.92 1.36 -19.14
CA LEU A 117 -11.19 2.77 -19.47
C LEU A 117 -10.96 3.07 -20.97
N GLY A 118 -10.36 2.15 -21.72
CA GLY A 118 -10.04 2.35 -23.14
C GLY A 118 -8.91 3.36 -23.37
N GLU A 119 -8.09 3.63 -22.34
CA GLU A 119 -6.94 4.53 -22.47
C GLU A 119 -5.86 3.95 -23.39
N LYS A 120 -5.12 4.81 -24.10
CA LYS A 120 -4.01 4.35 -24.94
C LYS A 120 -2.71 4.29 -24.13
N LEU A 121 -2.05 3.14 -24.16
CA LEU A 121 -0.70 3.00 -23.60
C LEU A 121 0.33 3.53 -24.58
N PHE A 122 1.07 4.55 -24.18
CA PHE A 122 2.16 5.10 -24.97
C PHE A 122 3.37 4.15 -24.97
N PRO A 123 4.20 4.12 -26.03
CA PRO A 123 5.37 3.24 -26.09
C PRO A 123 6.31 3.38 -24.88
N LEU A 124 6.50 4.60 -24.38
CA LEU A 124 7.34 4.84 -23.20
C LEU A 124 6.75 4.23 -21.91
N GLN A 125 5.42 4.23 -21.76
CA GLN A 125 4.75 3.58 -20.63
C GLN A 125 4.92 2.06 -20.69
N VAL A 126 4.82 1.48 -21.89
CA VAL A 126 5.05 0.04 -22.11
C VAL A 126 6.49 -0.34 -21.76
N LEU A 127 7.48 0.44 -22.22
CA LEU A 127 8.89 0.22 -21.88
C LEU A 127 9.14 0.34 -20.37
N GLY A 128 8.55 1.33 -19.71
CA GLY A 128 8.61 1.47 -18.25
C GLY A 128 8.02 0.27 -17.53
N GLY A 129 6.86 -0.22 -17.99
CA GLY A 129 6.23 -1.44 -17.48
C GLY A 129 7.12 -2.67 -17.62
N ILE A 130 7.73 -2.89 -18.79
CA ILE A 130 8.70 -3.98 -18.99
C ILE A 130 9.88 -3.86 -18.01
N GLY A 131 10.40 -2.65 -17.79
CA GLY A 131 11.49 -2.41 -16.86
C GLY A 131 11.14 -2.78 -15.41
N VAL A 132 9.93 -2.44 -14.95
CA VAL A 132 9.42 -2.83 -13.63
C VAL A 132 9.35 -4.37 -13.51
N ILE A 133 8.82 -5.05 -14.53
CA ILE A 133 8.69 -6.51 -14.55
C ILE A 133 10.07 -7.15 -14.46
N ALA A 134 11.02 -6.68 -15.26
CA ALA A 134 12.39 -7.17 -15.25
C ALA A 134 13.04 -7.00 -13.87
N ALA A 135 12.87 -5.83 -13.23
CA ALA A 135 13.40 -5.59 -11.89
C ALA A 135 12.84 -6.56 -10.84
N ILE A 136 11.54 -6.85 -10.89
CA ILE A 136 10.88 -7.79 -9.99
C ILE A 136 11.41 -9.21 -10.21
N VAL A 137 11.52 -9.66 -11.46
CA VAL A 137 12.06 -10.99 -11.78
C VAL A 137 13.50 -11.12 -11.28
N LEU A 138 14.36 -10.14 -11.56
CA LEU A 138 15.74 -10.13 -11.10
C LEU A 138 15.84 -10.18 -9.57
N LEU A 139 14.98 -9.44 -8.86
CA LEU A 139 14.96 -9.46 -7.40
C LEU A 139 14.52 -10.81 -6.83
N GLN A 140 13.54 -11.46 -7.45
CA GLN A 140 13.11 -12.79 -7.04
C GLN A 140 14.20 -13.84 -7.25
N MET A 141 14.96 -13.72 -8.33
CA MET A 141 16.11 -14.60 -8.60
C MET A 141 17.30 -14.33 -7.67
N ALA A 142 17.48 -13.08 -7.24
CA ALA A 142 18.52 -12.71 -6.29
C ALA A 142 18.18 -13.26 -4.89
N LYS A 143 18.75 -14.41 -4.54
CA LYS A 143 18.72 -14.94 -3.17
C LYS A 143 19.58 -14.03 -2.29
N GLU A 144 19.00 -13.32 -1.33
CA GLU A 144 19.78 -12.50 -0.39
C GLU A 144 20.58 -13.43 0.52
N LYS A 145 21.86 -13.66 0.19
CA LYS A 145 22.81 -14.25 1.13
C LYS A 145 23.00 -13.27 2.29
N GLY A 146 22.60 -13.68 3.50
CA GLY A 146 22.74 -12.85 4.71
C GLY A 146 21.58 -11.91 5.02
N ALA A 147 20.44 -12.05 4.35
CA ALA A 147 19.23 -11.32 4.75
C ALA A 147 18.82 -11.68 6.19
N PRO A 148 18.46 -10.69 7.03
CA PRO A 148 17.72 -10.93 8.26
C PRO A 148 16.52 -11.84 8.02
N SER A 149 16.23 -12.72 8.98
CA SER A 149 15.05 -13.61 8.95
C SER A 149 13.76 -12.82 8.75
N ALA A 150 12.80 -13.39 8.03
CA ALA A 150 11.49 -12.77 7.85
C ALA A 150 10.78 -12.62 9.22
N PRO A 151 9.89 -11.62 9.40
CA PRO A 151 9.19 -11.42 10.66
C PRO A 151 8.48 -12.67 11.20
N ILE A 152 7.88 -13.49 10.32
CA ILE A 152 7.24 -14.74 10.72
C ILE A 152 8.21 -15.78 11.27
N GLU A 153 9.40 -15.89 10.68
CA GLU A 153 10.43 -16.82 11.15
C GLU A 153 10.98 -16.40 12.52
N ILE A 154 11.05 -15.10 12.78
CA ILE A 154 11.48 -14.57 14.08
C ILE A 154 10.44 -14.92 15.15
N ARG A 155 9.15 -14.75 14.84
CA ARG A 155 8.05 -15.03 15.79
C ARG A 155 7.90 -16.51 16.10
N GLN A 156 8.20 -17.40 15.16
CA GLN A 156 8.15 -18.85 15.38
C GLN A 156 9.34 -19.38 16.22
N LYS A 157 10.44 -18.62 16.30
CA LYS A 157 11.66 -19.02 17.03
C LYS A 157 11.70 -18.54 18.49
N GLY A 158 10.84 -17.60 18.87
CA GLY A 158 10.74 -17.06 20.24
C GLY A 158 9.47 -17.50 20.93
#